data_AF-A0A348YZQ2-F1
#
_entry.id   AF-A0A348YZQ2-F1
#
_cell.length_a   1.000
_cell.length_b   1.000
_cell.length_c   1.000
_cell.angle_alpha   90.00
_cell.angle_beta   90.00
_cell.angle_gamma   90.00
#
_symmetry.space_group_name_H-M   'P 1'
#
loop_
_entity.id
_entity.type
_entity.pdbx_description
1 polymer ?
#
loop_
_entity_poly.entity_id
_entity_poly.type
_entity_poly.pdbx_seq_one_letter_code
_entity_poly.pdbx_strand_id
1 'polypeptide(L)'
;MKYRNFYGFEEYYSILFSEKKYDEVLNILLHANELLPKDEYEENLFELIIDESRVYTQTNNSESCINLVKKSLEKGYPFPLHWPNFDLLRNHPEYESLNNLNSKLLHQAKENSKLEYEVHLPKSYDPTKKYPLFFCLHGDGFHCNIKNTSWY
;
A
#
# COMPACT_ATOMS: atom_id res chain seq x y z
N MET A 1 -21.55 -5.11 -10.25
CA MET A 1 -20.66 -4.35 -11.15
C MET A 1 -19.31 -5.06 -11.14
N LYS A 2 -18.65 -5.25 -12.30
CA LYS A 2 -17.27 -5.77 -12.35
C LYS A 2 -16.38 -4.67 -12.90
N TYR A 3 -15.24 -4.43 -12.25
CA TYR A 3 -14.31 -3.38 -12.63
C TYR A 3 -13.31 -3.94 -13.65
N ARG A 4 -12.77 -3.07 -14.51
CA ARG A 4 -11.85 -3.46 -15.57
C ARG A 4 -10.42 -3.63 -15.06
N ASN A 5 -10.02 -2.82 -14.08
CA ASN A 5 -8.69 -2.80 -13.48
C ASN A 5 -8.78 -2.23 -12.06
N PHE A 6 -7.68 -2.34 -11.31
CA PHE A 6 -7.56 -1.82 -9.95
C PHE A 6 -7.75 -0.30 -9.86
N TYR A 7 -7.21 0.48 -10.81
CA TYR A 7 -7.32 1.94 -10.76
C TYR A 7 -8.77 2.46 -10.79
N GLY A 8 -9.62 1.91 -11.65
CA GLY A 8 -11.03 2.28 -11.68
C GLY A 8 -11.82 1.77 -10.46
N PHE A 9 -11.34 0.71 -9.82
CA PHE A 9 -11.89 0.20 -8.56
C PHE A 9 -11.51 1.11 -7.38
N GLU A 10 -10.24 1.49 -7.30
CA GLU A 10 -9.68 2.41 -6.30
C GLU A 10 -10.31 3.80 -6.38
N GLU A 11 -10.36 4.40 -7.57
CA GLU A 11 -10.98 5.71 -7.78
C GLU A 11 -12.41 5.74 -7.22
N TYR A 12 -13.18 4.68 -7.49
CA TYR A 12 -14.57 4.59 -7.04
C TYR A 12 -14.70 4.54 -5.51
N TYR A 13 -13.99 3.62 -4.84
CA TYR A 13 -14.11 3.55 -3.38
C TYR A 13 -13.44 4.74 -2.68
N SER A 14 -12.43 5.36 -3.30
CA SER A 14 -11.79 6.58 -2.77
C SER A 14 -12.75 7.78 -2.77
N ILE A 15 -13.62 7.91 -3.78
CA ILE A 15 -14.71 8.89 -3.77
C ILE A 15 -15.64 8.64 -2.57
N LEU A 16 -16.11 7.40 -2.39
CA LEU A 16 -17.00 7.04 -1.27
C LEU A 16 -16.33 7.25 0.09
N PHE A 17 -15.03 6.95 0.19
CA PHE A 17 -14.24 7.18 1.40
C PHE A 17 -14.19 8.67 1.73
N SER A 18 -13.98 9.55 0.73
CA SER A 18 -13.98 11.00 0.91
C SER A 18 -15.34 11.55 1.38
N GLU A 19 -16.43 10.88 0.98
CA GLU A 19 -17.80 11.14 1.44
C GLU A 19 -18.11 10.51 2.81
N LYS A 20 -17.13 9.85 3.44
CA LYS A 20 -17.24 9.13 4.73
C LYS A 20 -18.24 7.97 4.71
N LYS A 21 -18.51 7.38 3.54
CA LYS A 21 -19.37 6.20 3.37
C LYS A 21 -18.59 4.91 3.68
N TYR A 22 -18.09 4.80 4.90
CA TYR A 22 -17.13 3.76 5.29
C TYR A 22 -17.68 2.34 5.19
N ASP A 23 -18.97 2.12 5.50
CA ASP A 23 -19.59 0.80 5.38
C ASP A 23 -19.67 0.33 3.91
N GLU A 24 -19.95 1.27 3.00
CA GLU A 24 -19.98 0.99 1.56
C GLU A 24 -18.57 0.66 1.04
N VAL A 25 -17.57 1.44 1.45
CA VAL A 25 -16.16 1.19 1.10
C VAL A 25 -15.71 -0.17 1.63
N LEU A 26 -16.01 -0.49 2.90
CA LEU A 26 -15.63 -1.77 3.49
C LEU A 26 -16.28 -2.94 2.75
N ASN A 27 -17.56 -2.83 2.41
CA ASN A 27 -18.25 -3.86 1.63
C ASN A 27 -17.61 -4.06 0.25
N ILE A 28 -17.18 -2.99 -0.42
CA ILE A 28 -16.47 -3.06 -1.71
C ILE A 28 -15.13 -3.77 -1.55
N LEU A 29 -14.32 -3.38 -0.56
CA LEU A 29 -13.00 -3.96 -0.31
C LEU A 29 -13.08 -5.45 0.05
N LEU A 30 -14.03 -5.85 0.89
CA LEU A 30 -14.23 -7.25 1.28
C LEU A 30 -14.63 -8.18 0.11
N HIS A 31 -15.22 -7.62 -0.94
CA HIS A 31 -15.60 -8.36 -2.16
C HIS A 31 -14.66 -8.07 -3.34
N ALA A 32 -13.48 -7.48 -3.11
CA ALA A 32 -12.55 -7.10 -4.18
C ALA A 32 -12.17 -8.28 -5.10
N ASN A 33 -12.03 -9.49 -4.54
CA ASN A 33 -11.74 -10.72 -5.29
C ASN A 33 -12.85 -11.14 -6.28
N GLU A 34 -14.09 -10.70 -6.06
CA GLU A 34 -15.23 -10.95 -6.95
C GLU A 34 -15.43 -9.82 -7.97
N LEU A 35 -15.02 -8.61 -7.57
CA LEU A 35 -15.25 -7.37 -8.30
C LEU A 35 -14.11 -7.03 -9.28
N LEU A 36 -12.89 -7.50 -9.01
CA LEU A 36 -11.70 -7.31 -9.86
C LEU A 36 -11.37 -8.58 -10.68
N PRO A 37 -10.69 -8.42 -11.83
CA PRO A 37 -9.93 -9.50 -12.45
C PRO A 37 -8.95 -10.14 -11.45
N LYS A 38 -8.70 -11.45 -11.60
CA LYS A 38 -7.90 -12.21 -10.64
C LYS A 38 -6.47 -11.68 -10.52
N ASP A 39 -5.85 -11.40 -11.65
CA ASP A 39 -4.53 -10.80 -11.78
C ASP A 39 -4.47 -9.43 -11.08
N GLU A 40 -5.42 -8.54 -11.37
CA GLU A 40 -5.52 -7.23 -10.73
C GLU A 40 -5.69 -7.32 -9.21
N TYR A 41 -6.50 -8.27 -8.72
CA TYR A 41 -6.66 -8.51 -7.29
C TYR A 41 -5.37 -9.04 -6.64
N GLU A 42 -4.71 -10.02 -7.26
CA GLU A 42 -3.50 -10.63 -6.72
C GLU A 42 -2.32 -9.64 -6.70
N GLU A 43 -2.15 -8.84 -7.75
CA GLU A 43 -1.10 -7.83 -7.85
C GLU A 43 -1.28 -6.69 -6.83
N ASN A 44 -2.53 -6.32 -6.52
CA ASN A 44 -2.85 -5.19 -5.64
C ASN A 44 -3.33 -5.62 -4.24
N LEU A 45 -3.17 -6.90 -3.87
CA LEU A 45 -3.69 -7.46 -2.62
C LEU A 45 -3.22 -6.69 -1.37
N PHE A 46 -1.95 -6.30 -1.34
CA PHE A 46 -1.41 -5.57 -0.19
C PHE A 46 -2.02 -4.17 -0.06
N GLU A 47 -2.27 -3.49 -1.18
CA GLU A 47 -2.90 -2.17 -1.22
C GLU A 47 -4.35 -2.23 -0.71
N LEU A 48 -5.10 -3.22 -1.17
CA LEU A 48 -6.47 -3.49 -0.70
C LEU A 48 -6.51 -3.74 0.82
N ILE A 49 -5.56 -4.49 1.35
CA ILE A 49 -5.43 -4.76 2.79
C ILE A 49 -5.10 -3.47 3.57
N ILE A 50 -4.24 -2.61 3.03
CA ILE A 50 -3.93 -1.32 3.65
C ILE A 50 -5.16 -0.42 3.67
N ASP A 51 -5.92 -0.35 2.58
CA ASP A 51 -7.14 0.45 2.50
C ASP A 51 -8.26 -0.08 3.41
N GLU A 52 -8.41 -1.39 3.54
CA GLU A 52 -9.33 -1.98 4.53
C GLU A 52 -8.95 -1.54 5.95
N SER A 53 -7.65 -1.56 6.27
CA SER A 53 -7.16 -1.09 7.57
C SER A 53 -7.46 0.40 7.80
N ARG A 54 -7.35 1.24 6.76
CA ARG A 54 -7.67 2.66 6.85
C ARG A 54 -9.13 2.85 7.25
N VAL A 55 -10.06 2.09 6.66
CA VAL A 55 -11.47 2.12 7.06
C VAL A 55 -11.64 1.79 8.54
N TYR A 56 -11.07 0.68 9.02
CA TYR A 56 -11.17 0.32 10.43
C TYR A 56 -10.59 1.37 11.37
N THR A 57 -9.47 2.00 11.00
CA THR A 57 -8.89 3.07 11.81
C THR A 57 -9.77 4.33 11.84
N GLN A 58 -10.43 4.69 10.73
CA GLN A 58 -11.38 5.81 10.69
C GLN A 58 -12.66 5.56 11.50
N THR A 59 -13.10 4.31 11.58
CA THR A 59 -14.29 3.92 12.34
C THR A 59 -13.98 3.49 13.78
N ASN A 60 -12.74 3.67 14.26
CA ASN A 60 -12.27 3.21 15.58
C ASN A 60 -12.52 1.72 15.86
N ASN A 61 -12.54 0.88 14.81
CA ASN A 61 -12.75 -0.56 14.95
C ASN A 61 -11.39 -1.26 15.17
N SER A 62 -10.88 -1.16 16.40
CA SER A 62 -9.59 -1.74 16.79
C SER A 62 -9.55 -3.27 16.64
N GLU A 63 -10.65 -3.95 16.95
CA GLU A 63 -10.75 -5.41 16.92
C GLU A 63 -10.66 -5.95 15.49
N SER A 64 -11.38 -5.37 14.53
CA SER A 64 -11.25 -5.80 13.13
C SER A 64 -9.88 -5.44 12.57
N CYS A 65 -9.34 -4.28 12.92
CA CYS A 65 -8.03 -3.84 12.46
C CYS A 65 -6.89 -4.75 12.97
N ILE A 66 -6.89 -5.13 14.25
CA ILE A 66 -5.84 -6.01 14.79
C ILE A 66 -5.92 -7.41 14.18
N ASN A 67 -7.13 -7.92 13.92
CA ASN A 67 -7.33 -9.21 13.27
C ASN A 67 -6.86 -9.18 11.80
N LEU A 68 -7.07 -8.07 11.10
CA LEU A 68 -6.54 -7.87 9.74
C LEU A 68 -5.00 -7.85 9.75
N VAL A 69 -4.38 -7.08 10.66
CA VAL A 69 -2.92 -7.03 10.83
C VAL A 69 -2.38 -8.43 11.09
N LYS A 70 -2.96 -9.18 12.02
CA LYS A 70 -2.56 -10.55 12.33
C LYS A 70 -2.55 -11.46 11.10
N LYS A 71 -3.65 -11.48 10.34
CA LYS A 71 -3.76 -12.26 9.09
C LYS A 71 -2.74 -11.84 8.04
N SER A 72 -2.44 -10.53 7.95
CA SER A 72 -1.41 -10.01 7.05
C SER A 72 -0.02 -10.52 7.44
N LEU A 73 0.33 -10.44 8.72
CA LEU A 73 1.62 -10.89 9.24
C LEU A 73 1.80 -12.41 9.10
N GLU A 74 0.74 -13.20 9.31
CA GLU A 74 0.75 -14.66 9.09
C GLU A 74 1.08 -15.04 7.64
N LYS A 75 0.71 -14.18 6.68
CA LYS A 75 1.04 -14.33 5.25
C LYS A 75 2.41 -13.76 4.89
N GLY A 76 3.14 -13.18 5.85
CA GLY A 76 4.45 -12.56 5.62
C GLY A 76 4.39 -11.14 5.06
N TYR A 77 3.24 -10.46 5.13
CA TYR A 77 3.08 -9.07 4.69
C TYR A 77 3.21 -8.12 5.89
N PRO A 78 4.39 -7.50 6.11
CA PRO A 78 4.56 -6.53 7.18
C PRO A 78 3.70 -5.29 6.97
N PHE A 79 3.25 -4.71 8.08
CA PHE A 79 2.37 -3.55 8.13
C PHE A 79 3.11 -2.28 8.62
N PRO A 80 2.71 -1.09 8.20
CA PRO A 80 3.30 0.17 8.68
C PRO A 80 2.75 0.58 10.06
N LEU A 81 2.86 -0.29 11.07
CA LEU A 81 2.32 -0.07 12.43
C LEU A 81 2.91 1.15 13.16
N HIS A 82 3.98 1.75 12.62
CA HIS A 82 4.56 2.99 13.13
C HIS A 82 3.78 4.24 12.71
N TRP A 83 2.83 4.14 11.76
CA TRP A 83 2.04 5.27 11.33
C TRP A 83 0.98 5.68 12.38
N PRO A 84 0.69 6.99 12.55
CA PRO A 84 -0.23 7.47 13.60
C PRO A 84 -1.66 6.92 13.53
N ASN A 85 -2.13 6.53 12.34
CA ASN A 85 -3.46 5.93 12.17
C ASN A 85 -3.61 4.59 12.92
N PHE A 86 -2.52 3.92 13.27
CA PHE A 86 -2.54 2.69 14.06
C PHE A 86 -2.36 2.91 15.57
N ASP A 87 -2.31 4.16 16.04
CA ASP A 87 -2.13 4.45 17.47
C ASP A 87 -3.21 3.83 18.36
N LEU A 88 -4.44 3.72 17.83
CA LEU A 88 -5.55 3.05 18.50
C LEU A 88 -5.28 1.57 18.83
N LEU A 89 -4.35 0.92 18.12
CA LEU A 89 -3.98 -0.47 18.35
C LEU A 89 -3.02 -0.64 19.52
N ARG A 90 -2.29 0.42 19.94
CA ARG A 90 -1.21 0.30 20.93
C ARG A 90 -1.67 -0.24 22.29
N ASN A 91 -2.94 -0.05 22.63
CA ASN A 91 -3.53 -0.54 23.87
C ASN A 91 -4.16 -1.94 23.74
N HIS A 92 -4.14 -2.54 22.53
CA HIS A 92 -4.70 -3.85 22.31
C HIS A 92 -3.80 -4.95 22.92
N PRO A 93 -4.33 -5.98 23.62
CA PRO A 93 -3.52 -7.01 24.26
C PRO A 93 -2.56 -7.75 23.33
N GLU A 94 -2.94 -7.96 22.07
CA GLU A 94 -2.11 -8.62 21.05
C GLU A 94 -1.11 -7.68 20.36
N TYR A 95 -1.17 -6.36 20.60
CA TYR A 95 -0.38 -5.40 19.82
C TYR A 95 1.13 -5.63 19.95
N GLU A 96 1.64 -5.84 21.16
CA GLU A 96 3.07 -5.97 21.39
C GLU A 96 3.66 -7.18 20.65
N SER A 97 2.98 -8.34 20.72
CA SER A 97 3.45 -9.55 20.05
C SER A 97 3.40 -9.41 18.52
N LEU A 98 2.34 -8.80 17.98
CA LEU A 98 2.22 -8.53 16.54
C LEU A 98 3.24 -7.49 16.07
N ASN A 99 3.51 -6.45 16.85
CA ASN A 99 4.52 -5.44 16.51
C ASN A 99 5.95 -6.03 16.49
N ASN A 100 6.24 -6.95 17.41
CA ASN A 100 7.51 -7.69 17.42
C ASN A 100 7.65 -8.59 16.18
N LEU A 101 6.60 -9.32 15.81
CA LEU A 101 6.58 -10.11 14.57
C LEU A 101 6.75 -9.23 13.33
N ASN A 102 6.02 -8.11 13.27
CA ASN A 102 6.11 -7.13 12.19
C ASN A 102 7.53 -6.59 12.02
N SER A 103 8.18 -6.22 13.13
CA SER A 103 9.55 -5.72 13.12
C SER A 103 10.55 -6.75 12.58
N LYS A 104 10.36 -8.03 12.94
CA LYS A 104 11.19 -9.13 12.41
C LYS A 104 11.01 -9.30 10.89
N LEU A 105 9.77 -9.28 10.41
CA LEU A 105 9.47 -9.38 8.98
C LEU A 105 10.04 -8.19 8.19
N LEU A 106 9.92 -6.96 8.71
CA LEU A 106 10.51 -5.77 8.12
C LEU A 106 12.05 -5.87 8.05
N HIS A 107 12.69 -6.38 9.10
CA HIS A 107 14.13 -6.59 9.10
C HIS A 107 14.55 -7.57 8.01
N GLN A 108 13.88 -8.73 7.93
CA GLN A 108 14.15 -9.73 6.90
C GLN A 108 13.92 -9.18 5.48
N ALA A 109 12.84 -8.43 5.27
CA ALA A 109 12.57 -7.78 3.99
C ALA A 109 13.67 -6.78 3.62
N LYS A 110 14.18 -6.02 4.60
CA LYS A 110 15.28 -5.08 4.41
C LYS A 110 16.62 -5.77 4.10
N GLU A 111 16.92 -6.89 4.74
CA GLU A 111 18.14 -7.66 4.44
C GLU A 111 18.11 -8.28 3.04
N ASN A 112 16.91 -8.64 2.57
CA ASN A 112 16.71 -9.24 1.25
C ASN A 112 16.47 -8.20 0.14
N SER A 113 16.27 -6.92 0.48
CA SER A 113 16.00 -5.90 -0.50
C SER A 113 17.27 -5.53 -1.27
N LYS A 114 17.09 -5.23 -2.56
CA LYS A 114 18.16 -4.71 -3.42
C LYS A 114 17.71 -3.36 -3.95
N LEU A 115 18.62 -2.38 -3.85
CA LEU A 115 18.39 -1.10 -4.51
C LEU A 115 18.48 -1.33 -6.02
N GLU A 116 17.35 -1.19 -6.69
CA GLU A 116 17.27 -1.14 -8.14
C GLU A 116 17.09 0.31 -8.56
N TYR A 117 17.78 0.72 -9.63
CA TYR A 117 17.68 2.06 -10.18
C TYR A 117 17.82 2.01 -11.69
N GLU A 118 17.19 2.96 -12.36
CA GLU A 118 17.35 3.19 -13.78
C GLU A 118 17.81 4.63 -14.02
N VAL A 119 18.77 4.81 -14.92
CA VAL A 119 19.24 6.14 -15.32
C VAL A 119 18.61 6.49 -16.65
N HIS A 120 17.74 7.48 -16.64
CA HIS A 120 17.06 7.99 -17.82
C HIS A 120 17.74 9.28 -18.29
N LEU A 121 18.26 9.27 -19.51
CA LEU A 121 18.92 10.42 -20.13
C LEU A 121 18.00 11.05 -21.19
N PRO A 122 17.81 12.38 -21.19
CA PRO A 122 17.08 13.03 -22.27
C PRO A 122 17.80 12.85 -23.61
N LYS A 123 17.06 12.86 -24.73
CA LYS A 123 17.63 12.68 -26.08
C LYS A 123 18.77 13.66 -26.40
N SER A 124 18.75 14.85 -25.82
CA SER A 124 19.77 15.90 -25.98
C SER A 124 20.81 15.94 -24.86
N TYR A 125 20.99 14.84 -24.13
CA TYR A 125 21.99 14.76 -23.06
C TYR A 125 23.40 14.88 -23.64
N ASP A 126 24.21 15.76 -23.03
CA ASP A 126 25.61 15.98 -23.38
C ASP A 126 26.49 15.47 -22.23
N PRO A 127 27.25 14.37 -22.42
CA PRO A 127 28.07 13.77 -21.37
C PRO A 127 29.30 14.60 -21.00
N THR A 128 29.62 15.66 -21.77
CA THR A 128 30.81 16.50 -21.53
C THR A 128 30.54 17.65 -20.55
N LYS A 129 29.29 17.85 -20.13
CA LYS A 129 28.92 18.90 -19.18
C LYS A 129 29.58 18.70 -17.81
N LYS A 130 30.30 19.73 -17.35
CA LYS A 130 31.02 19.73 -16.06
C LYS A 130 30.08 19.62 -14.84
N TYR A 131 28.83 20.09 -14.96
CA TYR A 131 27.85 20.09 -13.89
C TYR A 131 26.52 19.49 -14.38
N PRO A 132 26.35 18.16 -14.32
CA PRO A 132 25.08 17.54 -14.66
C PRO A 132 24.02 17.87 -13.60
N LEU A 133 22.79 18.13 -14.04
CA LEU A 133 21.63 18.21 -13.16
C LEU A 133 21.09 16.80 -12.93
N PHE A 134 20.96 16.41 -11.67
CA PHE A 134 20.43 15.11 -11.27
C PHE A 134 19.10 15.30 -10.53
N PHE A 135 18.06 14.62 -11.00
CA PHE A 135 16.77 14.54 -10.32
C PHE A 135 16.65 13.14 -9.69
N CYS A 136 16.56 13.08 -8.37
CA CYS A 136 16.21 11.87 -7.64
C CYS A 136 14.73 11.94 -7.29
N LEU A 137 13.92 11.01 -7.80
CA LEU A 137 12.51 10.91 -7.47
C LEU A 137 12.34 9.74 -6.50
N HIS A 138 11.82 10.02 -5.30
CA HIS A 138 11.44 8.96 -4.37
C HIS A 138 10.14 8.30 -4.85
N GLY A 139 9.95 7.05 -4.45
CA GLY A 139 8.65 6.39 -4.52
C GLY A 139 8.18 6.07 -3.10
N ASP A 140 6.87 6.09 -2.88
CA ASP A 140 6.25 5.70 -1.60
C ASP A 140 5.77 4.23 -1.60
N GLY A 141 6.11 3.45 -2.63
CA GLY A 141 5.60 2.10 -2.87
C GLY A 141 4.46 2.11 -3.89
N PHE A 142 3.53 1.14 -3.78
CA PHE A 142 2.19 1.15 -4.44
C PHE A 142 2.18 1.56 -5.92
N HIS A 143 2.97 0.88 -6.75
CA HIS A 143 2.97 1.11 -8.20
C HIS A 143 3.29 2.55 -8.65
N CYS A 144 3.96 3.37 -7.81
CA CYS A 144 4.53 4.67 -8.19
C CYS A 144 5.72 4.54 -9.19
N ASN A 145 5.65 3.59 -10.11
CA ASN A 145 6.66 3.40 -11.15
C ASN A 145 6.49 4.49 -12.21
N ILE A 146 7.56 5.27 -12.41
CA ILE A 146 7.60 6.35 -13.39
C ILE A 146 7.20 5.89 -14.79
N LYS A 147 7.43 4.62 -15.15
CA LYS A 147 7.04 4.01 -16.43
C LYS A 147 5.54 4.04 -16.71
N ASN A 148 4.72 4.15 -15.67
CA ASN A 148 3.26 4.19 -15.78
C ASN A 148 2.74 5.64 -15.89
N THR A 149 3.63 6.64 -15.85
CA THR A 149 3.26 8.04 -16.02
C THR A 149 3.26 8.43 -17.50
N SER A 150 2.28 9.24 -17.91
CA SER A 150 2.08 9.62 -19.31
C SER A 150 3.21 10.45 -19.94
N TRP A 151 4.12 10.97 -19.12
CA TRP A 151 5.23 11.82 -19.52
C TRP A 151 6.59 11.10 -19.54
N TYR A 152 6.63 9.83 -19.14
CA TYR A 152 7.76 8.92 -19.36
C TYR A 152 7.80 8.46 -20.83
#